data_AF-A0A2E7LNN4-F1
#
_entry.id   AF-A0A2E7LNN4-F1
#
_cell.length_a   1.000
_cell.length_b   1.000
_cell.length_c   1.000
_cell.angle_alpha   90.00
_cell.angle_beta   90.00
_cell.angle_gamma   90.00
#
_symmetry.space_group_name_H-M   'P 1'
#
loop_
_entity.id
_entity.type
_entity.pdbx_description
1 polymer ?
#
loop_
_entity_poly.entity_id
_entity_poly.type
_entity_poly.pdbx_seq_one_letter_code
_entity_poly.pdbx_strand_id
1 'polypeptide(L)'
;MAQGKRLHLSYERMALLVSGAPAYKEDGSVSPLLLSRVQDISYGFDYGATQLREIGSHEYIKDRTTTTSRIPILWQPTVGFQFSYLFFDALNEKNIGLNVGGDGIFVESPLYRVPDFDGNTFDTVVDKGDVNFFVLAEDSSSRKDILGRTSSDQDRVKASGQITFNADGSFGNLVGSTVKIGGHSFSQGSDWNYINSDGQSNLIAAASLASAINSTADFSATSDGPNVNIESSVAGPVGNSPITLSGHSTISSLITAPAALAGGKTFGHLKGLDLIGLGNCYISRYSINASLGSFVTCSLDYQCSNMTFDVIDDSVLSPAVNDKGARSGQVVDIDEDYLTEAFSFVRIKYDWAPHKNYSTGDRVVYENESYEALQPSLGHAPSTSPEYWTSDTNASLALSSKDMEIKFTNNKPNQDETQGFHSVDFSPEEMAIQSIDLSLSIDRKDINGFGSNYMKDRKMQFPILATLDVSLLARGYEKKGQIANIFNDDIDYDVEIYFFNRTSLLEKNKRITIKVLNAKLNSESHTNSIGGFSTIDASFLFEVTPNSDMPGMKILSH
;
A
#
# COMPACT_ATOMS: atom_id res chain seq x y z
N MET A 1 -33.82 -7.65 36.56
CA MET A 1 -32.41 -8.07 36.33
C MET A 1 -31.88 -7.23 35.19
N ALA A 2 -30.99 -6.28 35.48
CA ALA A 2 -30.32 -5.52 34.43
C ALA A 2 -29.37 -6.46 33.70
N GLN A 3 -29.69 -6.79 32.46
CA GLN A 3 -28.82 -7.57 31.58
C GLN A 3 -27.62 -6.68 31.25
N GLY A 4 -26.54 -6.82 32.01
CA GLY A 4 -25.30 -6.10 31.75
C GLY A 4 -24.79 -6.50 30.37
N LYS A 5 -24.90 -5.60 29.39
CA LYS A 5 -24.26 -5.73 28.09
C LYS A 5 -22.75 -5.66 28.35
N ARG A 6 -22.09 -6.82 28.46
CA ARG A 6 -20.63 -6.90 28.40
C ARG A 6 -20.26 -6.50 26.97
N LEU A 7 -19.84 -5.24 26.81
CA LEU A 7 -19.25 -4.77 25.57
C LEU A 7 -17.87 -5.42 25.48
N HIS A 8 -17.77 -6.46 24.65
CA HIS A 8 -16.49 -7.00 24.19
C HIS A 8 -16.31 -6.49 22.77
N LEU A 9 -15.21 -5.80 22.52
CA LEU A 9 -14.86 -5.32 21.19
C LEU A 9 -14.28 -6.51 20.42
N SER A 10 -15.11 -7.13 19.59
CA SER A 10 -14.69 -8.18 18.67
C SER A 10 -14.68 -7.59 17.27
N TYR A 11 -13.51 -7.53 16.66
CA TYR A 11 -13.41 -7.17 15.24
C TYR A 11 -13.51 -8.48 14.44
N GLU A 12 -14.61 -8.65 13.71
CA GLU A 12 -14.79 -9.82 12.85
C GLU A 12 -14.00 -9.69 11.54
N ARG A 13 -13.69 -8.44 11.12
CA ARG A 13 -12.94 -8.12 9.91
C ARG A 13 -12.03 -6.92 10.17
N MET A 14 -10.78 -7.02 9.74
CA MET A 14 -9.79 -5.95 9.81
C MET A 14 -9.10 -5.78 8.46
N ALA A 15 -8.82 -4.54 8.07
CA ALA A 15 -7.99 -4.20 6.92
C ALA A 15 -6.68 -3.57 7.41
N LEU A 16 -5.57 -3.89 6.76
CA LEU A 16 -4.30 -3.21 7.00
C LEU A 16 -3.91 -2.40 5.78
N LEU A 17 -3.80 -1.08 5.95
CA LEU A 17 -3.32 -0.17 4.92
C LEU A 17 -1.96 0.41 5.31
N VAL A 18 -1.17 0.80 4.32
CA VAL A 18 0.14 1.40 4.45
C VAL A 18 0.22 2.68 3.63
N SER A 19 0.86 3.72 4.16
CA SER A 19 1.13 4.93 3.37
C SER A 19 2.52 5.49 3.67
N GLY A 20 2.98 6.42 2.82
CA GLY A 20 4.20 7.17 3.12
C GLY A 20 4.01 8.10 4.32
N ALA A 21 5.09 8.31 5.09
CA ALA A 21 5.05 9.14 6.28
C ALA A 21 5.86 10.44 6.18
N PRO A 22 5.36 11.50 5.52
CA PRO A 22 5.93 12.82 5.72
C PRO A 22 5.23 13.52 6.89
N ALA A 23 5.76 13.31 8.11
CA ALA A 23 5.30 14.04 9.31
C ALA A 23 5.45 15.57 9.23
N TYR A 24 6.23 16.07 8.25
CA TYR A 24 6.57 17.47 8.06
C TYR A 24 5.68 18.20 7.05
N LYS A 25 4.87 17.48 6.26
CA LYS A 25 3.94 18.10 5.33
C LYS A 25 2.70 18.49 6.11
N GLU A 26 2.33 19.76 6.06
CA GLU A 26 1.12 20.31 6.68
C GLU A 26 -0.03 20.41 5.65
N ASP A 27 0.30 20.45 4.36
CA ASP A 27 -0.66 20.52 3.25
C ASP A 27 -0.58 19.28 2.35
N GLY A 28 -1.74 18.72 2.00
CA GLY A 28 -1.88 17.62 1.04
C GLY A 28 -2.72 16.44 1.54
N SER A 29 -3.09 15.56 0.60
CA SER A 29 -3.77 14.30 0.89
C SER A 29 -2.81 13.11 0.69
N VAL A 30 -2.89 12.10 1.56
CA VAL A 30 -2.16 10.84 1.44
C VAL A 30 -3.15 9.71 1.25
N SER A 31 -3.02 8.98 0.14
CA SER A 31 -3.82 7.80 -0.13
C SER A 31 -3.09 6.53 0.34
N PRO A 32 -3.61 5.81 1.34
CA PRO A 32 -2.99 4.59 1.82
C PRO A 32 -3.30 3.42 0.87
N LEU A 33 -2.31 2.54 0.69
CA LEU A 33 -2.37 1.32 -0.12
C LEU A 33 -2.73 0.12 0.76
N LEU A 34 -3.48 -0.83 0.21
CA LEU A 34 -3.93 -2.00 0.96
C LEU A 34 -2.92 -3.14 0.91
N LEU A 35 -2.68 -3.76 2.06
CA LEU A 35 -1.93 -5.00 2.18
C LEU A 35 -2.88 -6.18 2.13
N SER A 36 -2.61 -7.10 1.21
CA SER A 36 -3.46 -8.27 0.99
C SER A 36 -2.97 -9.46 1.81
N ARG A 37 -3.89 -10.40 2.11
CA ARG A 37 -3.60 -11.71 2.71
C ARG A 37 -2.94 -11.67 4.09
N VAL A 38 -3.15 -10.59 4.84
CA VAL A 38 -2.72 -10.47 6.24
C VAL A 38 -3.45 -11.51 7.09
N GLN A 39 -2.69 -12.29 7.87
CA GLN A 39 -3.19 -13.37 8.73
C GLN A 39 -3.37 -12.90 10.17
N ASP A 40 -2.43 -12.10 10.65
CA ASP A 40 -2.40 -11.64 12.03
C ASP A 40 -1.81 -10.23 12.11
N ILE A 41 -2.29 -9.46 13.08
CA ILE A 41 -1.85 -8.12 13.40
C ILE A 41 -1.75 -8.00 14.92
N SER A 42 -0.55 -7.68 15.40
CA SER A 42 -0.24 -7.48 16.81
C SER A 42 0.39 -6.11 17.00
N TYR A 43 -0.06 -5.37 18.02
CA TYR A 43 0.53 -4.10 18.40
C TYR A 43 0.60 -3.97 19.91
N GLY A 44 1.63 -3.28 20.39
CA GLY A 44 1.83 -3.00 21.82
C GLY A 44 2.71 -1.79 22.02
N PHE A 45 2.57 -1.10 23.15
CA PHE A 45 3.41 0.05 23.48
C PHE A 45 3.85 0.01 24.93
N ASP A 46 5.06 0.48 25.18
CA ASP A 46 5.56 0.78 26.51
C ASP A 46 5.83 2.29 26.59
N TYR A 47 5.32 2.93 27.64
CA TYR A 47 5.45 4.38 27.86
C TYR A 47 6.53 4.77 28.87
N GLY A 48 7.33 3.80 29.35
CA GLY A 48 8.65 4.03 29.95
C GLY A 48 8.66 4.97 31.17
N ALA A 49 7.56 5.05 31.91
CA ALA A 49 7.45 5.96 33.05
C ALA A 49 8.40 5.53 34.17
N THR A 50 9.37 6.39 34.48
CA THR A 50 10.30 6.15 35.60
C THR A 50 9.97 7.08 36.75
N GLN A 51 9.94 6.50 37.96
CA GLN A 51 9.72 7.28 39.17
C GLN A 51 11.05 7.90 39.60
N LEU A 52 11.23 9.18 39.29
CA LEU A 52 12.37 9.95 39.77
C LEU A 52 12.11 10.42 41.20
N ARG A 53 13.13 10.38 42.06
CA ARG A 53 13.07 10.94 43.42
C ARG A 53 13.84 12.26 43.43
N GLU A 54 13.25 13.29 44.03
CA GLU A 54 13.93 14.58 44.18
C GLU A 54 15.07 14.44 45.20
N ILE A 55 16.20 15.10 44.94
CA ILE A 55 17.32 15.11 45.88
C ILE A 55 16.87 15.80 47.18
N GLY A 56 16.87 15.05 48.29
CA GLY A 56 16.45 15.56 49.60
C GLY A 56 14.97 15.42 49.94
N SER A 57 14.12 14.87 49.06
CA SER A 57 12.72 14.59 49.39
C SER A 57 12.46 13.12 49.71
N HIS A 58 11.40 12.85 50.47
CA HIS A 58 10.88 11.50 50.74
C HIS A 58 9.80 11.07 49.74
N GLU A 59 9.47 11.93 48.78
CA GLU A 59 8.45 11.69 47.76
C GLU A 59 9.10 11.59 46.38
N TYR A 60 8.47 10.84 45.47
CA TYR A 60 8.85 10.90 44.06
C TYR A 60 8.49 12.28 43.49
N ILE A 61 9.24 12.74 42.48
CA ILE A 61 8.93 13.93 41.70
C ILE A 61 7.54 13.70 41.08
N LYS A 62 6.55 14.30 41.71
CA LYS A 62 5.22 14.50 41.15
C LYS A 62 5.20 15.97 40.78
N ASP A 63 5.02 16.27 39.50
CA ASP A 63 4.55 17.60 39.12
C ASP A 63 3.15 17.75 39.74
N ARG A 64 3.09 18.36 40.93
CA ARG A 64 1.90 18.42 41.78
C ARG A 64 1.30 19.82 41.66
N THR A 65 0.46 20.02 40.66
CA THR A 65 -0.53 21.11 40.66
C THR A 65 -1.86 20.56 41.19
N THR A 66 -2.75 21.43 41.70
CA THR A 66 -4.03 21.01 42.33
C THR A 66 -4.96 20.21 41.41
N THR A 67 -4.64 20.12 40.12
CA THR A 67 -5.49 19.53 39.08
C THR A 67 -4.80 18.39 38.32
N THR A 68 -3.47 18.25 38.43
CA THR A 68 -2.73 17.21 37.68
C THR A 68 -1.53 16.74 38.48
N SER A 69 -1.41 15.42 38.70
CA SER A 69 -0.23 14.77 39.27
C SER A 69 0.33 13.83 38.22
N ARG A 70 1.42 14.18 37.55
CA ARG A 70 2.04 13.34 36.51
C ARG A 70 3.45 12.90 36.92
N ILE A 71 3.76 11.63 36.65
CA ILE A 71 5.12 11.12 36.69
C ILE A 71 5.80 11.60 35.41
N PRO A 72 7.00 12.20 35.47
CA PRO A 72 7.68 12.68 34.27
C PRO A 72 8.02 11.51 33.33
N ILE A 73 7.56 11.61 32.09
CA ILE A 73 7.94 10.71 31.01
C ILE A 73 9.23 11.27 30.41
N LEU A 74 10.33 10.53 30.51
CA LEU A 74 11.65 10.98 30.06
C LEU A 74 11.99 10.59 28.62
N TRP A 75 11.24 9.63 28.04
CA TRP A 75 11.48 9.08 26.70
C TRP A 75 10.15 8.92 25.97
N GLN A 76 10.15 9.11 24.65
CA GLN A 76 8.94 8.85 23.85
C GLN A 76 8.56 7.35 23.94
N PRO A 77 7.26 7.02 24.02
CA PRO A 77 6.82 5.63 23.94
C PRO A 77 7.26 5.04 22.60
N THR A 78 7.74 3.80 22.61
CA THR A 78 7.97 3.03 21.39
C THR A 78 6.83 2.04 21.24
N VAL A 79 6.24 2.03 20.05
CA VAL A 79 5.15 1.14 19.70
C VAL A 79 5.73 -0.01 18.86
N GLY A 80 5.60 -1.23 19.33
CA GLY A 80 5.87 -2.42 18.54
C GLY A 80 4.65 -2.74 17.68
N PHE A 81 4.85 -2.95 16.38
CA PHE A 81 3.84 -3.38 15.44
C PHE A 81 4.33 -4.59 14.66
N GLN A 82 3.56 -5.66 14.65
CA GLN A 82 3.94 -6.92 14.03
C GLN A 82 2.76 -7.42 13.21
N PHE A 83 3.03 -7.91 12.01
CA PHE A 83 2.00 -8.58 11.23
C PHE A 83 2.62 -9.66 10.36
N SER A 84 1.80 -10.64 10.01
CA SER A 84 2.16 -11.69 9.07
C SER A 84 1.16 -11.75 7.92
N TYR A 85 1.64 -12.05 6.72
CA TYR A 85 0.78 -12.26 5.54
C TYR A 85 1.26 -13.43 4.70
N LEU A 86 0.37 -13.94 3.84
CA LEU A 86 0.72 -14.96 2.86
C LEU A 86 1.43 -14.32 1.68
N PHE A 87 2.65 -14.76 1.41
CA PHE A 87 3.48 -14.25 0.31
C PHE A 87 3.00 -14.82 -1.03
N PHE A 88 2.75 -13.97 -2.03
CA PHE A 88 2.18 -14.41 -3.31
C PHE A 88 2.74 -13.70 -4.56
N ASP A 89 2.68 -12.37 -4.62
CA ASP A 89 2.97 -11.57 -5.82
C ASP A 89 3.96 -10.42 -5.59
N ALA A 90 4.59 -10.37 -4.41
CA ALA A 90 5.46 -9.29 -3.98
C ALA A 90 4.83 -7.86 -4.04
N LEU A 91 3.50 -7.74 -4.25
CA LEU A 91 2.84 -6.43 -4.23
C LEU A 91 2.84 -5.82 -2.84
N ASN A 92 2.72 -6.65 -1.81
CA ASN A 92 2.82 -6.20 -0.41
C ASN A 92 4.21 -5.60 -0.13
N GLU A 93 5.28 -6.25 -0.57
CA GLU A 93 6.66 -5.77 -0.47
C GLU A 93 6.81 -4.41 -1.16
N LYS A 94 6.24 -4.27 -2.36
CA LYS A 94 6.22 -2.99 -3.10
C LYS A 94 5.44 -1.90 -2.36
N ASN A 95 4.26 -2.22 -1.82
CA ASN A 95 3.40 -1.27 -1.10
C ASN A 95 4.02 -0.81 0.22
N ILE A 96 4.77 -1.70 0.87
CA ILE A 96 5.58 -1.41 2.06
C ILE A 96 6.82 -0.56 1.72
N GLY A 97 7.20 -0.48 0.44
CA GLY A 97 8.31 0.34 -0.05
C GLY A 97 9.61 -0.43 -0.27
N LEU A 98 9.61 -1.77 -0.29
CA LEU A 98 10.77 -2.56 -0.72
C LEU A 98 10.87 -2.57 -2.25
N ASN A 99 12.09 -2.72 -2.79
CA ASN A 99 12.29 -2.84 -4.23
C ASN A 99 12.01 -4.27 -4.73
N VAL A 100 11.15 -4.38 -5.76
CA VAL A 100 10.74 -5.64 -6.41
C VAL A 100 11.13 -5.72 -7.90
N GLY A 101 11.92 -4.75 -8.38
CA GLY A 101 12.28 -4.54 -9.79
C GLY A 101 13.59 -5.21 -10.25
N GLY A 102 14.26 -5.98 -9.39
CA GLY A 102 15.50 -6.69 -9.73
C GLY A 102 16.80 -5.95 -9.42
N ASP A 103 16.72 -4.78 -8.80
CA ASP A 103 17.83 -4.17 -8.07
C ASP A 103 17.86 -4.65 -6.61
N GLY A 104 18.77 -4.10 -5.81
CA GLY A 104 18.83 -4.43 -4.39
C GLY A 104 17.56 -4.03 -3.65
N ILE A 105 17.21 -4.79 -2.62
CA ILE A 105 15.97 -4.59 -1.85
C ILE A 105 15.79 -3.16 -1.28
N PHE A 106 16.89 -2.45 -1.03
CA PHE A 106 16.93 -1.06 -0.55
C PHE A 106 17.42 -0.03 -1.58
N VAL A 107 17.68 -0.44 -2.82
CA VAL A 107 18.10 0.48 -3.90
C VAL A 107 16.86 1.21 -4.41
N GLU A 108 16.89 2.54 -4.46
CA GLU A 108 15.74 3.39 -4.86
C GLU A 108 14.44 3.14 -4.07
N SER A 109 14.56 2.52 -2.90
CA SER A 109 13.44 2.18 -2.03
C SER A 109 12.94 3.43 -1.26
N PRO A 110 11.63 3.66 -1.16
CA PRO A 110 11.08 4.67 -0.24
C PRO A 110 11.50 4.47 1.23
N LEU A 111 11.91 3.26 1.63
CA LEU A 111 12.39 2.97 2.99
C LEU A 111 13.84 3.41 3.22
N TYR A 112 14.60 3.60 2.15
CA TYR A 112 15.99 4.07 2.21
C TYR A 112 16.35 4.89 0.98
N ARG A 113 16.51 6.20 1.17
CA ARG A 113 17.03 7.10 0.14
C ARG A 113 18.47 7.48 0.48
N VAL A 114 19.37 7.34 -0.49
CA VAL A 114 20.76 7.81 -0.36
C VAL A 114 20.71 9.33 -0.10
N PRO A 115 21.46 9.85 0.89
CA PRO A 115 21.51 11.29 1.11
C PRO A 115 22.05 12.00 -0.14
N ASP A 116 21.28 12.96 -0.67
CA ASP A 116 21.72 13.83 -1.76
C ASP A 116 22.69 14.87 -1.19
N PHE A 117 23.96 14.84 -1.63
CA PHE A 117 24.99 15.79 -1.23
C PHE A 117 25.29 16.85 -2.32
N ASP A 118 24.74 16.68 -3.54
CA ASP A 118 25.04 17.50 -4.71
C ASP A 118 23.98 18.60 -4.94
N GLY A 119 22.77 18.44 -4.39
CA GLY A 119 21.64 19.37 -4.49
C GLY A 119 21.44 20.29 -3.28
N ASN A 120 22.52 20.88 -2.72
CA ASN A 120 22.44 21.82 -1.58
C ASN A 120 21.77 23.17 -1.97
N THR A 121 20.46 23.15 -2.25
CA THR A 121 19.60 24.29 -1.97
C THR A 121 19.03 24.09 -0.57
N PHE A 122 18.94 25.14 0.25
CA PHE A 122 18.50 25.11 1.65
C PHE A 122 17.07 24.59 1.89
N ASP A 123 16.42 24.02 0.87
CA ASP A 123 15.02 23.62 0.82
C ASP A 123 14.83 22.16 0.32
N THR A 124 15.91 21.42 0.03
CA THR A 124 15.81 19.98 -0.26
C THR A 124 15.57 19.21 1.04
N VAL A 125 14.29 19.04 1.36
CA VAL A 125 13.83 18.25 2.50
C VAL A 125 14.22 16.79 2.29
N VAL A 126 15.00 16.25 3.21
CA VAL A 126 15.33 14.82 3.26
C VAL A 126 14.03 14.04 3.46
N ASP A 127 13.53 13.40 2.40
CA ASP A 127 12.41 12.47 2.50
C ASP A 127 12.80 11.32 3.44
N LYS A 128 12.12 11.22 4.58
CA LYS A 128 12.38 10.20 5.60
C LYS A 128 11.91 8.83 5.10
N GLY A 129 12.66 7.78 5.42
CA GLY A 129 12.37 6.39 5.07
C GLY A 129 11.34 5.73 5.98
N ASP A 130 10.20 6.40 6.17
CA ASP A 130 9.21 6.14 7.19
C ASP A 130 7.88 5.79 6.52
N VAL A 131 7.15 4.83 7.09
CA VAL A 131 5.81 4.45 6.65
C VAL A 131 4.79 4.64 7.78
N ASN A 132 3.54 4.86 7.42
CA ASN A 132 2.42 4.84 8.36
C ASN A 132 1.57 3.61 8.09
N PHE A 133 1.01 3.03 9.15
CA PHE A 133 0.04 1.95 9.04
C PHE A 133 -1.32 2.38 9.55
N PHE A 134 -2.37 1.82 8.96
CA PHE A 134 -3.74 2.07 9.32
C PHE A 134 -4.45 0.73 9.45
N VAL A 135 -4.95 0.41 10.63
CA VAL A 135 -5.80 -0.76 10.86
C VAL A 135 -7.23 -0.27 10.89
N LEU A 136 -7.98 -0.63 9.85
CA LEU A 136 -9.43 -0.41 9.79
C LEU A 136 -10.12 -1.57 10.45
N ALA A 137 -11.01 -1.27 11.38
CA ALA A 137 -11.72 -2.27 12.14
C ALA A 137 -13.22 -1.95 12.21
N GLU A 138 -14.05 -2.97 12.06
CA GLU A 138 -15.51 -2.84 12.12
C GLU A 138 -16.07 -3.48 13.39
N ASP A 139 -16.93 -2.76 14.11
CA ASP A 139 -17.64 -3.30 15.26
C ASP A 139 -18.61 -4.43 14.84
N SER A 140 -18.50 -5.56 15.54
CA SER A 140 -19.37 -6.74 15.52
C SER A 140 -20.89 -6.49 15.41
N SER A 141 -21.38 -5.30 15.79
CA SER A 141 -22.81 -5.00 15.83
C SER A 141 -23.43 -4.69 14.47
N SER A 142 -22.64 -4.42 13.41
CA SER A 142 -23.17 -4.01 12.10
C SER A 142 -23.62 -5.18 11.21
N ARG A 143 -23.07 -6.40 11.37
CA ARG A 143 -23.26 -7.61 10.51
C ARG A 143 -23.19 -7.37 8.99
N LYS A 144 -22.77 -6.19 8.54
CA LYS A 144 -22.56 -5.86 7.14
C LYS A 144 -21.06 -5.93 6.92
N ASP A 145 -20.66 -6.47 5.78
CA ASP A 145 -19.27 -6.39 5.35
C ASP A 145 -18.86 -4.91 5.23
N ILE A 146 -17.57 -4.59 5.40
CA ILE A 146 -17.02 -3.27 5.06
C ILE A 146 -17.43 -2.93 3.60
N LEU A 147 -17.47 -3.94 2.72
CA LEU A 147 -17.93 -3.85 1.32
C LEU A 147 -19.45 -3.88 1.11
N GLY A 148 -20.22 -4.30 2.11
CA GLY A 148 -21.68 -4.39 2.06
C GLY A 148 -22.38 -3.11 2.51
N ARG A 149 -21.60 -2.08 2.88
CA ARG A 149 -22.09 -0.75 3.20
C ARG A 149 -22.36 0.00 1.90
N THR A 150 -23.62 0.00 1.48
CA THR A 150 -24.06 0.84 0.36
C THR A 150 -24.03 2.31 0.80
N SER A 151 -23.29 3.14 0.07
CA SER A 151 -23.37 4.60 0.25
C SER A 151 -24.82 5.04 0.05
N SER A 152 -25.30 5.90 0.94
CA SER A 152 -26.56 6.58 0.66
C SER A 152 -26.28 7.66 -0.39
N ASP A 153 -27.19 7.90 -1.34
CA ASP A 153 -27.03 8.99 -2.34
C ASP A 153 -26.85 10.38 -1.70
N GLN A 154 -27.02 10.51 -0.38
CA GLN A 154 -26.77 11.71 0.42
C GLN A 154 -25.28 11.93 0.75
N ASP A 155 -24.42 10.91 0.63
CA ASP A 155 -23.02 10.96 1.08
C ASP A 155 -22.02 11.34 -0.03
N ARG A 156 -22.49 11.56 -1.26
CA ARG A 156 -21.65 12.00 -2.38
C ARG A 156 -21.80 13.52 -2.54
N VAL A 157 -20.70 14.29 -2.42
CA VAL A 157 -20.73 15.75 -2.60
C VAL A 157 -20.83 16.09 -4.09
N LYS A 158 -21.81 16.94 -4.45
CA LYS A 158 -21.95 17.49 -5.79
C LYS A 158 -20.80 18.45 -6.09
N ALA A 159 -20.18 18.32 -7.25
CA ALA A 159 -19.14 19.27 -7.64
C ALA A 159 -19.74 20.65 -7.89
N SER A 160 -19.08 21.69 -7.39
CA SER A 160 -19.54 23.07 -7.51
C SER A 160 -18.43 24.01 -7.97
N GLY A 161 -18.81 25.15 -8.55
CA GLY A 161 -17.88 26.21 -8.93
C GLY A 161 -18.61 27.49 -9.32
N GLN A 162 -17.88 28.60 -9.32
CA GLN A 162 -18.46 29.92 -9.55
C GLN A 162 -17.82 30.58 -10.78
N ILE A 163 -18.66 31.03 -11.72
CA ILE A 163 -18.24 31.86 -12.86
C ILE A 163 -18.62 33.31 -12.55
N THR A 164 -17.68 34.24 -12.69
CA THR A 164 -17.86 35.67 -12.35
C THR A 164 -17.71 36.54 -13.59
N PHE A 165 -18.62 37.49 -13.78
CA PHE A 165 -18.52 38.54 -14.80
C PHE A 165 -17.96 39.84 -14.19
N ASN A 166 -16.74 40.22 -14.56
CA ASN A 166 -15.99 41.33 -13.93
C ASN A 166 -16.41 42.69 -14.49
N ALA A 167 -17.03 43.54 -13.65
CA ALA A 167 -17.71 44.80 -14.01
C ALA A 167 -16.83 45.98 -14.50
N ASP A 168 -16.05 45.82 -15.57
CA ASP A 168 -15.48 46.97 -16.29
C ASP A 168 -16.31 47.30 -17.55
N GLY A 169 -16.62 48.57 -17.77
CA GLY A 169 -17.54 49.03 -18.83
C GLY A 169 -17.09 48.80 -20.29
N SER A 170 -16.30 47.76 -20.57
CA SER A 170 -15.73 47.40 -21.87
C SER A 170 -16.34 46.09 -22.45
N PHE A 171 -17.59 45.77 -22.10
CA PHE A 171 -18.24 44.48 -22.44
C PHE A 171 -18.78 44.33 -23.87
N GLY A 172 -18.59 45.32 -24.75
CA GLY A 172 -18.85 45.17 -26.19
C GLY A 172 -18.06 44.03 -26.85
N ASN A 173 -17.09 43.47 -26.13
CA ASN A 173 -16.15 42.45 -26.57
C ASN A 173 -16.52 41.01 -26.19
N LEU A 174 -17.66 40.80 -25.52
CA LEU A 174 -18.18 39.45 -25.19
C LEU A 174 -19.00 38.82 -26.33
N VAL A 175 -19.18 39.53 -27.45
CA VAL A 175 -19.97 39.05 -28.58
C VAL A 175 -19.29 37.83 -29.23
N GLY A 176 -19.96 36.68 -29.24
CA GLY A 176 -19.41 35.42 -29.77
C GLY A 176 -18.50 34.64 -28.83
N SER A 177 -18.50 34.96 -27.53
CA SER A 177 -17.79 34.17 -26.51
C SER A 177 -18.56 32.89 -26.14
N THR A 178 -17.82 31.82 -25.82
CA THR A 178 -18.37 30.50 -25.47
C THR A 178 -17.79 30.03 -24.14
N VAL A 179 -18.68 29.69 -23.20
CA VAL A 179 -18.35 29.03 -21.93
C VAL A 179 -18.55 27.53 -22.11
N LYS A 180 -17.51 26.73 -21.89
CA LYS A 180 -17.59 25.26 -21.92
C LYS A 180 -17.50 24.70 -20.52
N ILE A 181 -18.41 23.80 -20.18
CA ILE A 181 -18.42 23.08 -18.91
C ILE A 181 -18.52 21.59 -19.24
N GLY A 182 -17.42 20.85 -19.01
CA GLY A 182 -17.33 19.46 -19.44
C GLY A 182 -17.53 19.31 -20.95
N GLY A 183 -18.51 18.52 -21.36
CA GLY A 183 -18.86 18.30 -22.77
C GLY A 183 -19.81 19.35 -23.40
N HIS A 184 -20.37 20.25 -22.59
CA HIS A 184 -21.39 21.22 -23.04
C HIS A 184 -20.75 22.56 -23.38
N SER A 185 -21.25 23.23 -24.43
CA SER A 185 -20.78 24.54 -24.89
C SER A 185 -21.93 25.53 -24.94
N PHE A 186 -21.80 26.66 -24.26
CA PHE A 186 -22.82 27.71 -24.16
C PHE A 186 -22.30 28.99 -24.83
N SER A 187 -22.87 29.35 -25.97
CA SER A 187 -22.39 30.49 -26.78
C SER A 187 -23.26 31.73 -26.61
N GLN A 188 -22.59 32.89 -26.56
CA GLN A 188 -23.22 34.18 -26.42
C GLN A 188 -23.98 34.55 -27.70
N GLY A 189 -25.25 34.96 -27.56
CA GLY A 189 -26.16 35.30 -28.66
C GLY A 189 -27.04 34.14 -29.15
N SER A 190 -26.72 32.89 -28.78
CA SER A 190 -27.57 31.72 -29.03
C SER A 190 -28.15 31.15 -27.74
N ASP A 191 -27.28 30.82 -26.78
CA ASP A 191 -27.65 30.09 -25.56
C ASP A 191 -27.82 31.03 -24.37
N TRP A 192 -26.98 32.06 -24.30
CA TRP A 192 -27.11 33.12 -23.29
C TRP A 192 -26.95 34.49 -23.93
N ASN A 193 -27.68 35.47 -23.41
CA ASN A 193 -27.77 36.80 -23.99
C ASN A 193 -27.22 37.87 -23.07
N TYR A 194 -26.57 38.85 -23.72
CA TYR A 194 -26.14 40.09 -23.13
C TYR A 194 -26.99 41.23 -23.70
N ILE A 195 -27.60 42.05 -22.85
CA ILE A 195 -28.36 43.22 -23.27
C ILE A 195 -27.69 44.48 -22.75
N ASN A 196 -27.29 45.35 -23.69
CA ASN A 196 -26.60 46.60 -23.43
C ASN A 196 -27.61 47.73 -23.17
N SER A 197 -28.36 47.63 -22.08
CA SER A 197 -29.24 48.71 -21.63
C SER A 197 -29.26 48.75 -20.11
N ASP A 198 -28.83 49.90 -19.57
CA ASP A 198 -29.09 50.36 -18.19
C ASP A 198 -28.13 49.91 -17.07
N GLY A 199 -26.89 49.50 -17.38
CA GLY A 199 -25.85 49.29 -16.36
C GLY A 199 -26.06 48.06 -15.46
N GLN A 200 -27.07 47.23 -15.78
CA GLN A 200 -27.37 45.94 -15.12
C GLN A 200 -26.98 44.74 -16.00
N SER A 201 -26.19 44.97 -17.06
CA SER A 201 -25.91 44.00 -18.11
C SER A 201 -25.21 42.73 -17.62
N ASN A 202 -24.44 42.80 -16.53
CA ASN A 202 -23.77 41.65 -15.93
C ASN A 202 -24.74 40.72 -15.19
N LEU A 203 -25.78 41.30 -14.57
CA LEU A 203 -26.80 40.52 -13.87
C LEU A 203 -27.69 39.79 -14.87
N ILE A 204 -28.03 40.45 -15.98
CA ILE A 204 -28.82 39.85 -17.07
C ILE A 204 -28.01 38.74 -17.75
N ALA A 205 -26.72 38.96 -17.99
CA ALA A 205 -25.81 37.96 -18.55
C ALA A 205 -25.66 36.73 -17.63
N ALA A 206 -25.42 36.94 -16.33
CA ALA A 206 -25.31 35.87 -15.34
C ALA A 206 -26.61 35.06 -15.23
N ALA A 207 -27.77 35.73 -15.18
CA ALA A 207 -29.08 35.08 -15.14
C ALA A 207 -29.39 34.28 -16.42
N SER A 208 -29.05 34.84 -17.59
CA SER A 208 -29.26 34.15 -18.87
C SER A 208 -28.33 32.95 -19.02
N LEU A 209 -27.07 33.03 -18.57
CA LEU A 209 -26.12 31.92 -18.58
C LEU A 209 -26.56 30.82 -17.59
N ALA A 210 -27.00 31.20 -16.39
CA ALA A 210 -27.54 30.25 -15.42
C ALA A 210 -28.76 29.49 -15.98
N SER A 211 -29.67 30.20 -16.67
CA SER A 211 -30.80 29.57 -17.36
C SER A 211 -30.37 28.63 -18.48
N ALA A 212 -29.32 28.96 -19.23
CA ALA A 212 -28.77 28.11 -20.28
C ALA A 212 -28.16 26.83 -19.69
N ILE A 213 -27.41 26.94 -18.60
CA ILE A 213 -26.83 25.77 -17.91
C ILE A 213 -27.92 24.86 -17.36
N ASN A 214 -28.99 25.44 -16.77
CA ASN A 214 -30.15 24.69 -16.28
C ASN A 214 -30.96 23.96 -17.37
N SER A 215 -30.72 24.26 -18.66
CA SER A 215 -31.33 23.50 -19.76
C SER A 215 -30.65 22.14 -19.98
N THR A 216 -29.47 21.92 -19.41
CA THR A 216 -28.76 20.63 -19.42
C THR A 216 -29.16 19.79 -18.22
N ALA A 217 -29.29 18.47 -18.38
CA ALA A 217 -29.65 17.55 -17.29
C ALA A 217 -28.48 17.30 -16.31
N ASP A 218 -27.27 17.72 -16.66
CA ASP A 218 -26.02 17.37 -15.98
C ASP A 218 -25.59 18.41 -14.92
N PHE A 219 -26.16 19.62 -14.96
CA PHE A 219 -25.79 20.74 -14.09
C PHE A 219 -27.00 21.58 -13.68
N SER A 220 -26.96 22.11 -12.46
CA SER A 220 -27.86 23.17 -11.98
C SER A 220 -27.06 24.44 -11.70
N ALA A 221 -27.57 25.60 -12.11
CA ALA A 221 -26.92 26.89 -11.89
C ALA A 221 -27.88 27.92 -11.30
N THR A 222 -27.37 28.72 -10.37
CA THR A 222 -28.06 29.88 -9.79
C THR A 222 -27.25 31.14 -10.04
N SER A 223 -27.92 32.24 -10.40
CA SER A 223 -27.26 33.55 -10.52
C SER A 223 -27.42 34.33 -9.23
N ASP A 224 -26.32 34.90 -8.73
CA ASP A 224 -26.27 35.82 -7.59
C ASP A 224 -25.46 37.06 -8.01
N GLY A 225 -26.17 38.09 -8.45
CA GLY A 225 -25.56 39.28 -9.02
C GLY A 225 -24.72 38.97 -10.28
N PRO A 226 -23.42 39.33 -10.32
CA PRO A 226 -22.53 39.02 -11.44
C PRO A 226 -21.98 37.58 -11.41
N ASN A 227 -22.37 36.77 -10.42
CA ASN A 227 -21.85 35.43 -10.21
C ASN A 227 -22.86 34.37 -10.67
N VAL A 228 -22.35 33.31 -11.29
CA VAL A 228 -23.11 32.10 -11.64
C VAL A 228 -22.51 30.94 -10.84
N ASN A 229 -23.23 30.51 -9.82
CA ASN A 229 -22.88 29.33 -9.03
C ASN A 229 -23.43 28.10 -9.74
N ILE A 230 -22.57 27.12 -10.03
CA ILE A 230 -22.89 25.90 -10.76
C ILE A 230 -22.68 24.72 -9.81
N GLU A 231 -23.60 23.76 -9.85
CA GLU A 231 -23.52 22.48 -9.15
C GLU A 231 -23.85 21.34 -10.13
N SER A 232 -23.16 20.21 -10.03
CA SER A 232 -23.47 19.02 -10.84
C SER A 232 -24.75 18.33 -10.36
N SER A 233 -25.54 17.77 -11.29
CA SER A 233 -26.77 17.04 -10.98
C SER A 233 -26.53 15.66 -10.36
N VAL A 234 -25.36 15.06 -10.60
CA VAL A 234 -24.93 13.77 -10.04
C VAL A 234 -23.63 13.96 -9.26
N ALA A 235 -23.60 13.48 -8.03
CA ALA A 235 -22.37 13.48 -7.24
C ALA A 235 -21.44 12.34 -7.68
N GLY A 236 -20.13 12.56 -7.75
CA GLY A 236 -19.16 11.56 -8.23
C GLY A 236 -18.04 12.12 -9.14
N PRO A 237 -17.15 11.25 -9.70
CA PRO A 237 -15.94 11.64 -10.45
C PRO A 237 -16.21 12.45 -11.73
N VAL A 238 -17.47 12.49 -12.18
CA VAL A 238 -17.96 13.39 -13.24
C VAL A 238 -17.83 14.88 -12.86
N GLY A 239 -17.59 15.15 -11.58
CA GLY A 239 -17.47 16.46 -10.97
C GLY A 239 -16.25 17.29 -11.35
N ASN A 240 -15.18 16.69 -11.88
CA ASN A 240 -14.00 17.45 -12.37
C ASN A 240 -14.16 17.91 -13.82
N SER A 241 -15.37 18.36 -14.18
CA SER A 241 -15.61 18.87 -15.52
C SER A 241 -14.81 20.15 -15.74
N PRO A 242 -13.88 20.19 -16.71
CA PRO A 242 -13.07 21.38 -16.96
C PRO A 242 -13.97 22.52 -17.42
N ILE A 243 -13.68 23.73 -16.93
CA ILE A 243 -14.34 24.94 -17.41
C ILE A 243 -13.37 25.64 -18.35
N THR A 244 -13.73 25.72 -19.63
CA THR A 244 -12.92 26.40 -20.65
C THR A 244 -13.66 27.59 -21.21
N LEU A 245 -13.00 28.75 -21.24
CA LEU A 245 -13.50 29.96 -21.88
C LEU A 245 -12.86 30.10 -23.26
N SER A 246 -13.66 30.30 -24.30
CA SER A 246 -13.17 30.38 -25.69
C SER A 246 -13.92 31.44 -26.50
N GLY A 247 -13.24 32.04 -27.49
CA GLY A 247 -13.82 33.06 -28.38
C GLY A 247 -13.47 34.50 -27.99
N HIS A 248 -12.39 35.03 -28.58
CA HIS A 248 -11.79 36.38 -28.41
C HIS A 248 -10.59 36.46 -27.42
N SER A 249 -9.59 37.29 -27.72
CA SER A 249 -8.25 37.23 -27.09
C SER A 249 -8.13 37.90 -25.71
N THR A 250 -9.21 38.48 -25.19
CA THR A 250 -9.25 39.24 -23.92
C THR A 250 -10.27 38.69 -22.91
N ILE A 251 -10.81 37.48 -23.11
CA ILE A 251 -11.90 36.92 -22.27
C ILE A 251 -11.50 36.71 -20.81
N SER A 252 -10.25 36.33 -20.51
CA SER A 252 -9.84 35.96 -19.14
C SER A 252 -9.89 37.13 -18.15
N SER A 253 -9.87 38.37 -18.62
CA SER A 253 -10.06 39.56 -17.76
C SER A 253 -11.53 39.90 -17.52
N LEU A 254 -12.44 39.51 -18.43
CA LEU A 254 -13.86 39.88 -18.39
C LEU A 254 -14.74 38.80 -17.76
N ILE A 255 -14.39 37.52 -17.93
CA ILE A 255 -15.04 36.37 -17.30
C ILE A 255 -13.97 35.58 -16.55
N THR A 256 -14.19 35.37 -15.25
CA THR A 256 -13.30 34.55 -14.40
C THR A 256 -14.04 33.28 -13.99
N ALA A 257 -13.41 32.13 -14.20
CA ALA A 257 -13.93 30.82 -13.82
C ALA A 257 -12.80 29.97 -13.22
N PRO A 258 -13.11 29.06 -12.28
CA PRO A 258 -12.13 28.06 -11.83
C PRO A 258 -11.78 27.11 -12.98
N ALA A 259 -10.60 26.48 -12.90
CA ALA A 259 -10.13 25.57 -13.95
C ALA A 259 -11.02 24.31 -14.13
N ALA A 260 -11.72 23.90 -13.08
CA ALA A 260 -12.73 22.84 -13.07
C ALA A 260 -13.72 23.09 -11.94
N LEU A 261 -14.88 22.43 -12.01
CA LEU A 261 -15.77 22.31 -10.84
C LEU A 261 -15.07 21.44 -9.78
N ALA A 262 -15.16 21.82 -8.50
CA ALA A 262 -14.54 21.08 -7.41
C ALA A 262 -15.60 20.25 -6.66
N GLY A 263 -15.44 18.93 -6.64
CA GLY A 263 -16.25 18.01 -5.84
C GLY A 263 -15.36 17.03 -5.09
N GLY A 264 -15.66 16.78 -3.81
CA GLY A 264 -14.93 15.84 -2.98
C GLY A 264 -15.52 14.42 -3.05
N LYS A 265 -14.65 13.39 -3.04
CA LYS A 265 -15.05 12.06 -2.58
C LYS A 265 -15.23 12.18 -1.06
N THR A 266 -16.40 11.86 -0.54
CA THR A 266 -16.65 11.75 0.92
C THR A 266 -16.77 10.28 1.29
N PHE A 267 -16.23 9.93 2.47
CA PHE A 267 -16.15 8.60 3.08
C PHE A 267 -17.50 7.93 3.42
N GLY A 268 -18.53 8.12 2.60
CA GLY A 268 -19.93 7.85 2.94
C GLY A 268 -20.19 6.47 3.52
N HIS A 269 -19.48 5.45 3.04
CA HIS A 269 -19.66 4.09 3.55
C HIS A 269 -18.66 3.69 4.65
N LEU A 270 -17.54 4.39 4.80
CA LEU A 270 -16.52 4.14 5.83
C LEU A 270 -16.75 4.94 7.12
N LYS A 271 -17.68 5.90 7.09
CA LYS A 271 -18.04 6.72 8.25
C LYS A 271 -18.48 5.86 9.45
N GLY A 272 -17.89 6.12 10.60
CA GLY A 272 -18.12 5.42 11.86
C GLY A 272 -17.34 4.10 12.02
N LEU A 273 -16.36 3.81 11.15
CA LEU A 273 -15.40 2.74 11.40
C LEU A 273 -14.31 3.19 12.37
N ASP A 274 -13.84 2.25 13.19
CA ASP A 274 -12.71 2.46 14.08
C ASP A 274 -11.41 2.35 13.26
N LEU A 275 -10.51 3.30 13.47
CA LEU A 275 -9.23 3.36 12.79
C LEU A 275 -8.10 3.47 13.82
N ILE A 276 -7.17 2.54 13.74
CA ILE A 276 -5.93 2.58 14.51
C ILE A 276 -4.82 3.05 13.56
N GLY A 277 -4.31 4.26 13.80
CA GLY A 277 -3.21 4.84 13.05
C GLY A 277 -1.87 4.60 13.75
N LEU A 278 -0.86 4.19 13.00
CA LEU A 278 0.50 4.02 13.49
C LEU A 278 1.41 4.96 12.71
N GLY A 279 2.11 5.84 13.43
CA GLY A 279 2.87 6.95 12.88
C GLY A 279 4.38 6.75 12.94
N ASN A 280 5.08 7.16 11.88
CA ASN A 280 6.53 7.09 11.73
C ASN A 280 7.05 5.69 12.09
N CYS A 281 6.60 4.69 11.33
CA CYS A 281 6.97 3.29 11.51
C CYS A 281 8.21 2.95 10.69
N TYR A 282 9.12 2.25 11.35
CA TYR A 282 10.39 1.81 10.80
C TYR A 282 10.44 0.29 10.81
N ILE A 283 10.75 -0.31 9.66
CA ILE A 283 10.98 -1.74 9.57
C ILE A 283 12.22 -2.14 10.39
N SER A 284 12.09 -3.20 11.18
CA SER A 284 13.12 -3.75 12.08
C SER A 284 13.44 -5.21 11.77
N ARG A 285 12.49 -5.99 11.26
CA ARG A 285 12.74 -7.34 10.76
C ARG A 285 11.87 -7.64 9.55
N TYR A 286 12.44 -8.37 8.61
CA TYR A 286 11.75 -8.96 7.47
C TYR A 286 12.15 -10.44 7.38
N SER A 287 11.17 -11.34 7.37
CA SER A 287 11.45 -12.78 7.30
C SER A 287 10.44 -13.49 6.41
N ILE A 288 10.94 -14.39 5.56
CA ILE A 288 10.13 -15.26 4.70
C ILE A 288 10.36 -16.70 5.15
N ASN A 289 9.28 -17.40 5.48
CA ASN A 289 9.28 -18.83 5.73
C ASN A 289 8.49 -19.53 4.62
N ALA A 290 9.13 -20.48 3.94
CA ALA A 290 8.50 -21.36 2.98
C ALA A 290 8.77 -22.79 3.38
N SER A 291 7.72 -23.57 3.66
CA SER A 291 7.85 -25.00 3.99
C SER A 291 6.92 -25.84 3.11
N LEU A 292 7.39 -27.02 2.73
CA LEU A 292 6.60 -28.00 1.99
C LEU A 292 5.31 -28.32 2.76
N GLY A 293 4.18 -28.34 2.06
CA GLY A 293 2.86 -28.64 2.64
C GLY A 293 2.27 -27.47 3.43
N SER A 294 2.93 -26.32 3.47
CA SER A 294 2.43 -25.08 4.07
C SER A 294 2.38 -23.95 3.04
N PHE A 295 1.77 -22.82 3.42
CA PHE A 295 1.82 -21.60 2.62
C PHE A 295 3.12 -20.85 2.91
N VAL A 296 3.63 -20.12 1.92
CA VAL A 296 4.72 -19.18 2.15
C VAL A 296 4.18 -18.02 2.99
N THR A 297 4.83 -17.76 4.12
CA THR A 297 4.45 -16.69 5.03
C THR A 297 5.58 -15.67 5.11
N CYS A 298 5.20 -14.40 5.17
CA CYS A 298 6.10 -13.30 5.43
C CYS A 298 5.74 -12.69 6.78
N SER A 299 6.72 -12.51 7.65
CA SER A 299 6.57 -11.88 8.97
C SER A 299 7.40 -10.60 9.01
N LEU A 300 6.75 -9.50 9.42
CA LEU A 300 7.41 -8.22 9.56
C LEU A 300 7.25 -7.66 10.97
N ASP A 301 8.31 -7.00 11.41
CA ASP A 301 8.32 -6.23 12.65
C ASP A 301 8.64 -4.77 12.38
N TYR A 302 7.83 -3.90 12.94
CA TYR A 302 7.95 -2.45 12.89
C TYR A 302 8.09 -1.86 14.28
N GLN A 303 8.88 -0.81 14.35
CA GLN A 303 8.92 0.09 15.49
C GLN A 303 8.34 1.44 15.06
N CYS A 304 7.24 1.83 15.68
CA CYS A 304 6.55 3.08 15.41
C CYS A 304 6.79 4.09 16.54
N SER A 305 6.82 5.38 16.17
CA SER A 305 7.02 6.48 17.12
C SER A 305 5.71 7.00 17.71
N ASN A 306 4.58 6.71 17.06
CA ASN A 306 3.27 7.13 17.51
C ASN A 306 2.17 6.10 17.20
N MET A 307 1.08 6.15 17.96
CA MET A 307 -0.16 5.40 17.75
C MET A 307 -1.36 6.32 18.03
N THR A 308 -2.38 6.26 17.20
CA THR A 308 -3.63 7.02 17.32
C THR A 308 -4.83 6.10 17.21
N PHE A 309 -5.89 6.43 17.94
CA PHE A 309 -7.20 5.80 17.83
C PHE A 309 -8.17 6.88 17.36
N ASP A 310 -8.62 6.75 16.13
CA ASP A 310 -9.52 7.70 15.47
C ASP A 310 -10.79 6.96 15.02
N VAL A 311 -11.87 7.70 14.79
CA VAL A 311 -13.09 7.20 14.15
C VAL A 311 -13.23 7.93 12.83
N ILE A 312 -13.48 7.22 11.75
CA ILE A 312 -13.61 7.83 10.43
C ILE A 312 -14.89 8.66 10.39
N ASP A 313 -14.78 9.97 10.26
CA ASP A 313 -15.92 10.87 10.11
C ASP A 313 -15.92 11.53 8.71
N ASP A 314 -15.22 12.66 8.57
CA ASP A 314 -15.12 13.47 7.36
C ASP A 314 -13.65 13.64 6.94
N SER A 315 -12.69 13.62 7.88
CA SER A 315 -11.27 13.61 7.58
C SER A 315 -10.44 13.00 8.71
N VAL A 316 -9.57 12.06 8.36
CA VAL A 316 -8.60 11.51 9.30
C VAL A 316 -7.26 12.16 9.05
N LEU A 317 -6.60 12.62 10.11
CA LEU A 317 -5.23 13.15 10.02
C LEU A 317 -4.20 12.03 10.05
N SER A 318 -3.09 12.23 9.34
CA SER A 318 -1.95 11.32 9.38
C SER A 318 -1.48 11.07 10.82
N PRO A 319 -1.19 9.82 11.22
CA PRO A 319 -0.72 9.49 12.55
C PRO A 319 0.75 9.89 12.77
N ALA A 320 1.44 10.31 11.70
CA ALA A 320 2.81 10.76 11.72
C ALA A 320 3.01 11.96 12.66
N VAL A 321 4.11 11.97 13.42
CA VAL A 321 4.41 13.02 14.42
C VAL A 321 5.68 13.77 14.06
N ASN A 322 5.65 15.10 14.27
CA ASN A 322 6.81 15.96 14.10
C ASN A 322 7.71 15.98 15.36
N ASP A 323 8.85 16.66 15.26
CA ASP A 323 9.85 16.78 16.34
C ASP A 323 9.31 17.47 17.62
N LYS A 324 8.06 17.95 17.64
CA LYS A 324 7.39 18.54 18.81
C LYS A 324 6.25 17.66 19.34
N GLY A 325 6.01 16.50 18.74
CA GLY A 325 4.93 15.59 19.11
C GLY A 325 3.56 15.96 18.58
N ALA A 326 3.46 16.96 17.69
CA ALA A 326 2.21 17.26 17.02
C ALA A 326 2.04 16.33 15.82
N ARG A 327 0.80 15.88 15.60
CA ARG A 327 0.41 15.11 14.40
C ARG A 327 0.54 16.00 13.16
N SER A 328 0.84 15.39 12.02
CA SER A 328 0.82 16.05 10.71
C SER A 328 -0.60 16.52 10.36
N GLY A 329 -0.71 17.70 9.75
CA GLY A 329 -1.95 18.23 9.19
C GLY A 329 -2.45 17.54 7.91
N GLN A 330 -1.72 16.55 7.37
CA GLN A 330 -2.15 15.84 6.16
C GLN A 330 -3.42 15.03 6.39
N VAL A 331 -4.35 15.14 5.45
CA VAL A 331 -5.57 14.34 5.42
C VAL A 331 -5.28 12.99 4.76
N VAL A 332 -5.77 11.92 5.36
CA VAL A 332 -5.68 10.56 4.83
C VAL A 332 -6.93 10.29 4.00
N ASP A 333 -6.75 10.08 2.70
CA ASP A 333 -7.82 9.78 1.75
C ASP A 333 -7.80 8.29 1.40
N ILE A 334 -8.61 7.53 2.14
CA ILE A 334 -8.80 6.09 1.95
C ILE A 334 -9.66 5.88 0.71
N ASP A 335 -9.03 5.50 -0.40
CA ASP A 335 -9.75 5.29 -1.66
C ASP A 335 -10.56 3.99 -1.62
N GLU A 336 -11.87 4.18 -1.76
CA GLU A 336 -12.93 3.19 -1.68
C GLU A 336 -12.78 2.04 -2.67
N ASP A 337 -12.25 2.34 -3.87
CA ASP A 337 -12.08 1.35 -4.94
C ASP A 337 -11.09 0.23 -4.55
N TYR A 338 -10.05 0.56 -3.75
CA TYR A 338 -9.03 -0.42 -3.31
C TYR A 338 -9.52 -1.37 -2.24
N LEU A 339 -10.39 -0.93 -1.33
CA LEU A 339 -11.00 -1.80 -0.32
C LEU A 339 -11.85 -2.88 -1.00
N THR A 340 -12.58 -2.48 -2.05
CA THR A 340 -13.45 -3.38 -2.83
C THR A 340 -12.67 -4.48 -3.54
N GLU A 341 -11.47 -4.20 -4.02
CA GLU A 341 -10.61 -5.19 -4.69
C GLU A 341 -9.94 -6.17 -3.72
N ALA A 342 -9.46 -5.72 -2.56
CA ALA A 342 -8.67 -6.58 -1.66
C ALA A 342 -9.49 -7.50 -0.75
N PHE A 343 -10.74 -7.16 -0.45
CA PHE A 343 -11.65 -8.06 0.28
C PHE A 343 -12.43 -9.01 -0.65
N SER A 344 -12.26 -8.88 -1.98
CA SER A 344 -12.77 -9.83 -2.97
C SER A 344 -11.92 -11.11 -3.04
N PHE A 345 -11.69 -11.76 -1.90
CA PHE A 345 -11.04 -13.08 -1.84
C PHE A 345 -11.79 -14.17 -2.61
N VAL A 346 -13.01 -13.88 -3.05
CA VAL A 346 -13.68 -14.58 -4.14
C VAL A 346 -14.20 -13.49 -5.07
N ARG A 347 -13.61 -13.35 -6.26
CA ARG A 347 -14.27 -12.61 -7.34
C ARG A 347 -15.52 -13.42 -7.73
N ILE A 348 -16.63 -13.23 -7.03
CA ILE A 348 -17.96 -13.48 -7.57
C ILE A 348 -18.42 -12.10 -8.00
N LYS A 349 -18.18 -11.72 -9.27
CA LYS A 349 -18.70 -10.42 -9.71
C LYS A 349 -20.23 -10.45 -9.67
N TYR A 350 -20.87 -11.61 -9.93
CA TYR A 350 -22.31 -11.78 -9.97
C TYR A 350 -22.75 -13.23 -9.70
N ASP A 351 -23.96 -13.42 -9.17
CA ASP A 351 -24.71 -14.66 -9.37
C ASP A 351 -25.00 -14.81 -10.87
N TRP A 352 -24.82 -16.02 -11.43
CA TRP A 352 -25.08 -16.22 -12.85
C TRP A 352 -26.55 -15.95 -13.19
N ALA A 353 -26.78 -14.97 -14.07
CA ALA A 353 -28.08 -14.67 -14.67
C ALA A 353 -28.10 -15.02 -16.18
N PRO A 354 -29.21 -15.60 -16.70
CA PRO A 354 -29.32 -16.06 -18.08
C PRO A 354 -29.36 -14.94 -19.14
N HIS A 355 -29.68 -13.70 -18.75
CA HIS A 355 -29.82 -12.56 -19.67
C HIS A 355 -28.67 -11.56 -19.62
N LYS A 356 -27.58 -11.91 -18.93
CA LYS A 356 -26.41 -11.05 -18.79
C LYS A 356 -25.29 -11.56 -19.69
N ASN A 357 -24.62 -10.64 -20.40
CA ASN A 357 -23.40 -10.94 -21.14
C ASN A 357 -22.21 -10.91 -20.17
N TYR A 358 -21.42 -11.98 -20.17
CA TYR A 358 -20.13 -12.05 -19.48
C TYR A 358 -19.00 -11.93 -20.50
N SER A 359 -17.95 -11.18 -20.18
CA SER A 359 -16.74 -11.10 -20.99
C SER A 359 -15.77 -12.21 -20.61
N THR A 360 -14.79 -12.52 -21.48
CA THR A 360 -13.69 -13.41 -21.14
C THR A 360 -13.01 -12.97 -19.83
N GLY A 361 -12.84 -13.90 -18.89
CA GLY A 361 -12.24 -13.67 -17.57
C GLY A 361 -13.21 -13.19 -16.49
N ASP A 362 -14.50 -13.01 -16.79
CA ASP A 362 -15.50 -12.74 -15.75
C ASP A 362 -15.82 -14.00 -14.94
N ARG A 363 -16.00 -13.82 -13.62
CA ARG A 363 -16.26 -14.90 -12.67
C ARG A 363 -17.66 -14.84 -12.08
N VAL A 364 -18.33 -15.97 -12.03
CA VAL A 364 -19.72 -16.12 -11.57
C VAL A 364 -19.86 -17.29 -10.60
N VAL A 365 -20.90 -17.25 -9.75
CA VAL A 365 -21.32 -18.41 -8.96
C VAL A 365 -22.61 -18.98 -9.51
N TYR A 366 -22.64 -20.31 -9.60
CA TYR A 366 -23.79 -21.10 -10.00
C TYR A 366 -23.83 -22.38 -9.15
N GLU A 367 -24.96 -22.66 -8.51
CA GLU A 367 -25.16 -23.87 -7.67
C GLU A 367 -24.07 -24.09 -6.59
N ASN A 368 -23.61 -23.00 -5.96
CA ASN A 368 -22.54 -22.97 -4.93
C ASN A 368 -21.12 -23.30 -5.43
N GLU A 369 -20.89 -23.34 -6.74
CA GLU A 369 -19.57 -23.48 -7.34
C GLU A 369 -19.19 -22.23 -8.14
N SER A 370 -17.89 -21.88 -8.13
CA SER A 370 -17.34 -20.72 -8.85
C SER A 370 -16.83 -21.12 -10.22
N TYR A 371 -17.15 -20.30 -11.22
CA TYR A 371 -16.78 -20.52 -12.62
C TYR A 371 -16.18 -19.26 -13.24
N GLU A 372 -15.16 -19.41 -14.09
CA GLU A 372 -14.53 -18.35 -14.87
C GLU A 372 -14.87 -18.49 -16.36
N ALA A 373 -15.27 -17.40 -17.02
CA ALA A 373 -15.65 -17.37 -18.42
C ALA A 373 -14.41 -17.47 -19.35
N LEU A 374 -14.33 -18.52 -20.16
CA LEU A 374 -13.26 -18.74 -21.14
C LEU A 374 -13.42 -17.87 -22.40
N GLN A 375 -14.64 -17.45 -22.68
CA GLN A 375 -15.03 -16.63 -23.82
C GLN A 375 -16.34 -15.89 -23.50
N PRO A 376 -16.75 -14.88 -24.30
CA PRO A 376 -17.99 -14.17 -24.05
C PRO A 376 -19.18 -15.12 -24.05
N SER A 377 -19.99 -15.11 -22.99
CA SER A 377 -21.10 -16.05 -22.82
C SER A 377 -22.41 -15.29 -22.54
N LEU A 378 -23.42 -15.59 -23.36
CA LEU A 378 -24.80 -15.11 -23.20
C LEU A 378 -25.72 -16.32 -23.06
N GLY A 379 -26.41 -16.45 -21.93
CA GLY A 379 -27.40 -17.54 -21.74
C GLY A 379 -26.83 -18.95 -21.62
N HIS A 380 -25.50 -19.12 -21.63
CA HIS A 380 -24.82 -20.39 -21.41
C HIS A 380 -24.60 -20.61 -19.91
N ALA A 381 -25.26 -21.61 -19.33
CA ALA A 381 -25.15 -21.89 -17.90
C ALA A 381 -23.81 -22.57 -17.54
N PRO A 382 -23.15 -22.20 -16.42
CA PRO A 382 -21.79 -22.65 -16.11
C PRO A 382 -21.59 -24.16 -15.97
N SER A 383 -22.54 -24.87 -15.34
CA SER A 383 -22.42 -26.33 -15.11
C SER A 383 -22.67 -27.18 -16.36
N THR A 384 -23.32 -26.62 -17.39
CA THR A 384 -23.74 -27.35 -18.60
C THR A 384 -22.97 -26.94 -19.86
N SER A 385 -22.15 -25.88 -19.77
CA SER A 385 -21.44 -25.28 -20.91
C SER A 385 -19.93 -25.19 -20.66
N PRO A 386 -19.20 -26.33 -20.60
CA PRO A 386 -17.77 -26.38 -20.29
C PRO A 386 -16.86 -25.73 -21.35
N GLU A 387 -17.37 -25.46 -22.56
CA GLU A 387 -16.66 -24.68 -23.58
C GLU A 387 -16.61 -23.17 -23.26
N TYR A 388 -17.49 -22.69 -22.38
CA TYR A 388 -17.62 -21.27 -22.02
C TYR A 388 -17.12 -20.97 -20.61
N TRP A 389 -17.05 -22.01 -19.76
CA TRP A 389 -16.80 -21.86 -18.33
C TRP A 389 -15.80 -22.91 -17.84
N THR A 390 -14.87 -22.50 -16.99
CA THR A 390 -13.99 -23.40 -16.23
C THR A 390 -14.29 -23.27 -14.75
N SER A 391 -14.31 -24.36 -13.99
CA SER A 391 -14.43 -24.31 -12.53
C SER A 391 -13.20 -23.63 -11.93
N ASP A 392 -13.41 -22.55 -11.18
CA ASP A 392 -12.35 -21.79 -10.51
C ASP A 392 -11.87 -22.58 -9.27
N THR A 393 -11.13 -23.66 -9.52
CA THR A 393 -10.44 -24.47 -8.51
C THR A 393 -9.05 -23.90 -8.20
N ASN A 394 -8.84 -22.60 -8.38
CA ASN A 394 -7.68 -21.89 -7.85
C ASN A 394 -7.80 -21.72 -6.33
N ALA A 395 -8.01 -22.83 -5.62
CA ALA A 395 -7.73 -22.89 -4.20
C ALA A 395 -6.25 -22.56 -4.03
N SER A 396 -5.94 -21.73 -3.04
CA SER A 396 -4.56 -21.55 -2.59
C SER A 396 -4.02 -22.94 -2.24
N LEU A 397 -3.24 -23.53 -3.14
CA LEU A 397 -2.64 -24.85 -2.92
C LEU A 397 -1.42 -24.63 -2.03
N ALA A 398 -1.33 -25.43 -0.97
CA ALA A 398 -0.11 -25.51 -0.18
C ALA A 398 1.08 -25.88 -1.08
N LEU A 399 2.27 -25.40 -0.76
CA LEU A 399 3.46 -25.65 -1.57
C LEU A 399 3.69 -27.16 -1.72
N SER A 400 3.83 -27.62 -2.96
CA SER A 400 4.29 -28.97 -3.24
C SER A 400 5.77 -28.99 -3.63
N SER A 401 6.38 -30.17 -3.62
CA SER A 401 7.84 -30.33 -3.77
C SER A 401 8.42 -29.90 -5.11
N LYS A 402 7.57 -29.56 -6.10
CA LYS A 402 8.03 -29.02 -7.39
C LYS A 402 7.65 -27.55 -7.61
N ASP A 403 7.11 -26.89 -6.61
CA ASP A 403 6.71 -25.46 -6.70
C ASP A 403 7.83 -24.52 -6.24
N MET A 404 8.93 -25.08 -5.74
CA MET A 404 10.14 -24.38 -5.34
C MET A 404 11.35 -25.01 -6.03
N GLU A 405 12.19 -24.19 -6.62
CA GLU A 405 13.51 -24.61 -7.12
C GLU A 405 14.57 -23.66 -6.59
N ILE A 406 15.76 -24.19 -6.34
CA ILE A 406 16.91 -23.41 -5.88
C ILE A 406 18.06 -23.67 -6.83
N LYS A 407 18.81 -22.61 -7.15
CA LYS A 407 20.02 -22.69 -7.94
C LYS A 407 21.15 -22.03 -7.18
N PHE A 408 22.22 -22.78 -6.99
CA PHE A 408 23.46 -22.29 -6.42
C PHE A 408 24.45 -22.01 -7.55
N THR A 409 25.02 -20.81 -7.58
CA THR A 409 26.09 -20.44 -8.52
C THR A 409 27.31 -20.07 -7.71
N ASN A 410 28.43 -20.74 -7.96
CA ASN A 410 29.70 -20.44 -7.32
C ASN A 410 30.38 -19.26 -8.05
N ASN A 411 30.70 -18.19 -7.33
CA ASN A 411 31.22 -16.95 -7.91
C ASN A 411 32.75 -16.91 -8.10
N LYS A 412 33.47 -18.00 -7.87
CA LYS A 412 34.93 -17.99 -8.01
C LYS A 412 35.37 -17.94 -9.48
N PRO A 413 36.22 -16.98 -9.88
CA PRO A 413 36.78 -16.95 -11.23
C PRO A 413 37.83 -18.06 -11.38
N ASN A 414 37.66 -18.91 -12.41
CA ASN A 414 38.64 -19.89 -12.88
C ASN A 414 38.94 -21.07 -11.94
N GLN A 415 38.01 -22.00 -11.77
CA GLN A 415 38.40 -23.40 -11.56
C GLN A 415 37.79 -24.31 -12.62
N ASP A 416 38.65 -25.20 -13.15
CA ASP A 416 38.22 -26.46 -13.73
C ASP A 416 37.20 -27.11 -12.79
N GLU A 417 36.08 -27.60 -13.35
CA GLU A 417 34.90 -28.15 -12.67
C GLU A 417 35.19 -29.35 -11.72
N THR A 418 36.46 -29.68 -11.51
CA THR A 418 36.97 -30.88 -10.82
C THR A 418 37.71 -30.59 -9.51
N GLN A 419 37.91 -29.33 -9.09
CA GLN A 419 38.76 -28.99 -7.93
C GLN A 419 38.10 -28.11 -6.84
N GLY A 420 36.84 -27.68 -7.00
CA GLY A 420 36.17 -26.82 -6.03
C GLY A 420 35.56 -27.56 -4.84
N PHE A 421 35.39 -26.86 -3.71
CA PHE A 421 34.47 -27.30 -2.66
C PHE A 421 33.02 -27.11 -3.19
N HIS A 422 32.45 -28.21 -3.68
CA HIS A 422 31.05 -28.30 -4.10
C HIS A 422 30.36 -29.25 -3.13
N SER A 423 29.93 -28.78 -1.96
CA SER A 423 29.02 -29.57 -1.12
C SER A 423 27.57 -29.45 -1.58
N VAL A 424 27.23 -28.32 -2.22
CA VAL A 424 25.90 -28.01 -2.74
C VAL A 424 25.99 -27.66 -4.24
N ASP A 425 26.29 -28.66 -5.08
CA ASP A 425 26.01 -28.57 -6.51
C ASP A 425 25.19 -29.81 -6.87
N PHE A 426 23.89 -29.61 -6.88
CA PHE A 426 22.90 -30.60 -7.21
C PHE A 426 21.98 -29.95 -8.24
N SER A 427 21.77 -30.61 -9.37
CA SER A 427 20.86 -30.17 -10.42
C SER A 427 19.54 -29.62 -9.83
N PRO A 428 19.12 -28.39 -10.23
CA PRO A 428 17.86 -27.80 -9.79
C PRO A 428 16.63 -28.69 -10.05
N GLU A 429 16.72 -29.64 -10.99
CA GLU A 429 15.65 -30.57 -11.32
C GLU A 429 15.59 -31.80 -10.40
N GLU A 430 16.67 -32.11 -9.69
CA GLU A 430 16.81 -33.33 -8.87
C GLU A 430 16.68 -33.06 -7.36
N MET A 431 16.68 -31.80 -6.92
CA MET A 431 16.52 -31.45 -5.51
C MET A 431 15.05 -31.31 -5.10
N ALA A 432 14.72 -31.79 -3.90
CA ALA A 432 13.42 -31.50 -3.29
C ALA A 432 13.62 -30.68 -2.01
N ILE A 433 13.35 -29.38 -2.11
CA ILE A 433 13.43 -28.44 -0.99
C ILE A 433 12.31 -28.77 0.01
N GLN A 434 12.67 -28.91 1.28
CA GLN A 434 11.72 -29.11 2.38
C GLN A 434 11.31 -27.79 3.00
N SER A 435 12.27 -26.92 3.30
CA SER A 435 12.00 -25.59 3.84
C SER A 435 13.08 -24.60 3.46
N ILE A 436 12.69 -23.33 3.45
CA ILE A 436 13.53 -22.16 3.27
C ILE A 436 13.12 -21.15 4.32
N ASP A 437 14.10 -20.68 5.06
CA ASP A 437 13.97 -19.64 6.07
C ASP A 437 14.93 -18.51 5.73
N LEU A 438 14.36 -17.37 5.36
CA LEU A 438 15.10 -16.15 5.09
C LEU A 438 14.81 -15.17 6.23
N SER A 439 15.86 -14.64 6.86
CA SER A 439 15.71 -13.67 7.93
C SER A 439 16.66 -12.48 7.77
N LEU A 440 16.08 -11.28 7.81
CA LEU A 440 16.77 -10.00 7.71
C LEU A 440 16.45 -9.19 8.97
N SER A 441 17.45 -8.99 9.82
CA SER A 441 17.34 -8.16 11.03
C SER A 441 17.89 -6.76 10.72
N ILE A 442 17.01 -5.78 10.58
CA ILE A 442 17.33 -4.43 10.13
C ILE A 442 17.55 -3.54 11.35
N ASP A 443 18.81 -3.39 11.74
CA ASP A 443 19.17 -2.49 12.82
C ASP A 443 19.10 -1.03 12.37
N ARG A 444 18.61 -0.18 13.27
CA ARG A 444 18.53 1.27 13.07
C ARG A 444 19.12 2.02 14.26
N LYS A 445 19.61 3.22 13.98
CA LYS A 445 20.10 4.15 14.99
C LYS A 445 19.25 5.40 15.04
N ASP A 446 18.79 5.69 16.25
CA ASP A 446 18.02 6.90 16.53
C ASP A 446 18.90 8.15 16.42
N ILE A 447 18.36 9.18 15.78
CA ILE A 447 18.92 10.51 15.69
C ILE A 447 18.02 11.45 16.49
N ASN A 448 18.60 12.02 17.54
CA ASN A 448 17.91 12.98 18.40
C ASN A 448 18.21 14.41 17.96
N GLY A 449 17.18 15.24 17.89
CA GLY A 449 17.35 16.69 17.73
C GLY A 449 17.75 17.34 19.06
N PHE A 450 18.62 18.36 19.01
CA PHE A 450 18.91 19.14 20.20
C PHE A 450 17.64 19.84 20.73
N GLY A 451 17.34 19.64 22.01
CA GLY A 451 16.17 20.26 22.66
C GLY A 451 14.82 19.64 22.31
N SER A 452 14.79 18.53 21.58
CA SER A 452 13.57 17.73 21.38
C SER A 452 13.67 16.40 22.13
N ASN A 453 12.55 15.99 22.75
CA ASN A 453 12.40 14.66 23.32
C ASN A 453 11.89 13.64 22.28
N TYR A 454 11.58 14.09 21.06
CA TYR A 454 11.17 13.25 19.95
C TYR A 454 12.37 12.91 19.06
N MET A 455 12.43 11.64 18.65
CA MET A 455 13.43 11.18 17.69
C MET A 455 13.14 11.85 16.35
N LYS A 456 14.15 12.51 15.79
CA LYS A 456 14.03 13.22 14.53
C LYS A 456 14.03 12.24 13.36
N ASP A 457 14.83 11.18 13.42
CA ASP A 457 14.95 10.17 12.36
C ASP A 457 15.56 8.88 12.93
N ARG A 458 15.29 7.74 12.30
CA ARG A 458 15.95 6.45 12.60
C ARG A 458 16.61 5.93 11.34
N LYS A 459 17.92 6.11 11.23
CA LYS A 459 18.67 5.66 10.05
C LYS A 459 19.04 4.19 10.15
N MET A 460 18.85 3.46 9.05
CA MET A 460 19.32 2.08 8.90
C MET A 460 20.84 2.01 9.06
N GLN A 461 21.31 0.97 9.75
CA GLN A 461 22.72 0.65 9.84
C GLN A 461 23.07 -0.39 8.78
N PHE A 462 24.04 -0.06 7.94
CA PHE A 462 24.63 -0.99 6.97
C PHE A 462 26.05 -1.37 7.40
N PRO A 463 26.53 -2.57 7.04
CA PRO A 463 25.83 -3.65 6.33
C PRO A 463 24.78 -4.34 7.23
N ILE A 464 23.69 -4.80 6.63
CA ILE A 464 22.69 -5.59 7.34
C ILE A 464 23.05 -7.07 7.18
N LEU A 465 23.25 -7.78 8.29
CA LEU A 465 23.54 -9.22 8.27
C LEU A 465 22.23 -10.01 8.19
N ALA A 466 22.17 -10.92 7.23
CA ALA A 466 21.01 -11.76 6.98
C ALA A 466 21.40 -13.23 6.92
N THR A 467 20.45 -14.09 7.27
CA THR A 467 20.63 -15.55 7.21
C THR A 467 19.65 -16.15 6.22
N LEU A 468 20.14 -17.15 5.49
CA LEU A 468 19.33 -18.01 4.64
C LEU A 468 19.60 -19.45 5.06
N ASP A 469 18.59 -20.09 5.63
CA ASP A 469 18.63 -21.49 6.02
C ASP A 469 17.78 -22.30 5.04
N VAL A 470 18.36 -23.39 4.52
CA VAL A 470 17.72 -24.25 3.53
C VAL A 470 17.83 -25.70 3.99
N SER A 471 16.68 -26.38 4.05
CA SER A 471 16.61 -27.83 4.27
C SER A 471 16.18 -28.53 2.99
N LEU A 472 16.92 -29.55 2.58
CA LEU A 472 16.73 -30.23 1.31
C LEU A 472 16.92 -31.74 1.42
N LEU A 473 16.19 -32.48 0.57
CA LEU A 473 16.41 -33.91 0.39
C LEU A 473 17.35 -34.13 -0.79
N ALA A 474 18.51 -34.72 -0.51
CA ALA A 474 19.49 -35.05 -1.54
C ALA A 474 19.12 -36.35 -2.25
N ARG A 475 19.18 -36.35 -3.58
CA ARG A 475 18.89 -37.53 -4.42
C ARG A 475 20.13 -38.21 -5.02
N GLY A 476 21.20 -37.46 -5.21
CA GLY A 476 22.49 -37.95 -5.71
C GLY A 476 23.52 -36.84 -5.63
N TYR A 477 24.81 -37.15 -5.59
CA TYR A 477 25.89 -36.15 -5.63
C TYR A 477 26.34 -35.94 -7.07
N GLU A 478 26.37 -34.70 -7.54
CA GLU A 478 26.75 -34.40 -8.93
C GLU A 478 28.27 -34.27 -9.12
N LYS A 479 28.99 -33.76 -8.10
CA LYS A 479 30.43 -33.48 -8.17
C LYS A 479 31.23 -34.01 -6.98
N LYS A 480 32.53 -34.23 -7.20
CA LYS A 480 33.48 -34.65 -6.15
C LYS A 480 33.91 -33.40 -5.36
N GLY A 481 33.54 -33.33 -4.09
CA GLY A 481 33.99 -32.27 -3.17
C GLY A 481 34.95 -32.80 -2.10
N GLN A 482 35.92 -31.98 -1.69
CA GLN A 482 36.79 -32.26 -0.55
C GLN A 482 36.74 -31.10 0.46
N ILE A 483 36.46 -31.41 1.72
CA ILE A 483 36.38 -30.41 2.81
C ILE A 483 37.70 -29.63 2.96
N ALA A 484 38.85 -30.26 2.69
CA ALA A 484 40.15 -29.57 2.76
C ALA A 484 40.26 -28.36 1.82
N ASN A 485 39.45 -28.29 0.75
CA ASN A 485 39.48 -27.18 -0.19
C ASN A 485 38.75 -25.93 0.34
N ILE A 486 37.95 -26.04 1.42
CA ILE A 486 37.30 -24.90 2.08
C ILE A 486 38.31 -23.89 2.65
N PHE A 487 39.52 -24.36 3.00
CA PHE A 487 40.57 -23.50 3.56
C PHE A 487 41.36 -22.74 2.49
N ASN A 488 41.37 -23.25 1.26
CA ASN A 488 42.09 -22.62 0.14
C ASN A 488 41.17 -21.71 -0.67
N ASP A 489 39.87 -21.97 -0.63
CA ASP A 489 38.86 -21.33 -1.47
C ASP A 489 37.73 -20.78 -0.57
N ASP A 490 37.88 -19.54 -0.09
CA ASP A 490 36.75 -18.75 0.44
C ASP A 490 35.84 -18.44 -0.74
N ILE A 491 34.73 -19.16 -0.84
CA ILE A 491 33.81 -19.13 -1.98
C ILE A 491 32.52 -18.45 -1.57
N ASP A 492 32.17 -17.41 -2.31
CA ASP A 492 30.85 -16.79 -2.26
C ASP A 492 29.90 -17.51 -3.23
N TYR A 493 28.66 -17.74 -2.79
CA TYR A 493 27.60 -18.36 -3.57
C TYR A 493 26.49 -17.35 -3.89
N ASP A 494 26.05 -17.32 -5.14
CA ASP A 494 24.79 -16.69 -5.53
C ASP A 494 23.67 -17.74 -5.49
N VAL A 495 22.67 -17.50 -4.65
CA VAL A 495 21.53 -18.38 -4.44
C VAL A 495 20.29 -17.77 -5.07
N GLU A 496 19.72 -18.45 -6.05
CA GLU A 496 18.46 -18.04 -6.68
C GLU A 496 17.35 -19.01 -6.30
N ILE A 497 16.29 -18.50 -5.67
CA ILE A 497 15.11 -19.26 -5.25
C ILE A 497 13.96 -18.87 -6.17
N TYR A 498 13.35 -19.87 -6.80
CA TYR A 498 12.25 -19.72 -7.73
C TYR A 498 10.96 -20.27 -7.13
N PHE A 499 9.93 -19.44 -7.08
CA PHE A 499 8.57 -19.85 -6.76
C PHE A 499 7.74 -19.95 -8.03
N PHE A 500 7.11 -21.10 -8.22
CA PHE A 500 6.28 -21.37 -9.39
C PHE A 500 4.80 -21.39 -9.02
N ASN A 501 3.98 -20.85 -9.92
CA ASN A 501 2.55 -21.12 -9.94
C ASN A 501 2.26 -22.11 -11.06
N ARG A 502 1.37 -23.07 -10.78
CA ARG A 502 0.90 -24.04 -11.76
C ARG A 502 -0.40 -23.55 -12.37
N THR A 503 -0.37 -23.34 -13.68
CA THR A 503 -1.60 -23.17 -14.46
C THR A 503 -2.17 -24.53 -14.89
N SER A 504 -1.33 -25.57 -14.97
CA SER A 504 -1.72 -26.97 -15.22
C SER A 504 -0.70 -27.95 -14.61
N LEU A 505 -0.93 -29.26 -14.74
CA LEU A 505 0.02 -30.30 -14.28
C LEU A 505 1.36 -30.30 -15.05
N LEU A 506 1.43 -29.65 -16.22
CA LEU A 506 2.59 -29.69 -17.11
C LEU A 506 3.25 -28.32 -17.31
N GLU A 507 2.52 -27.22 -17.10
CA GLU A 507 3.03 -25.86 -17.28
C GLU A 507 3.18 -25.13 -15.94
N LYS A 508 4.42 -24.74 -15.64
CA LYS A 508 4.81 -23.96 -14.46
C LYS A 508 5.26 -22.56 -14.90
N ASN A 509 4.69 -21.53 -14.30
CA ASN A 509 5.08 -20.13 -14.53
C ASN A 509 5.82 -19.60 -13.32
N LYS A 510 6.98 -18.96 -13.55
CA LYS A 510 7.72 -18.26 -12.49
C LYS A 510 6.88 -17.08 -12.03
N ARG A 511 6.62 -16.99 -10.73
CA ARG A 511 5.92 -15.84 -10.13
C ARG A 511 6.90 -14.93 -9.40
N ILE A 512 7.75 -15.52 -8.57
CA ILE A 512 8.70 -14.76 -7.76
C ILE A 512 10.07 -15.41 -7.88
N THR A 513 11.09 -14.56 -7.96
CA THR A 513 12.48 -14.96 -7.82
C THR A 513 13.13 -14.16 -6.71
N ILE A 514 13.67 -14.84 -5.72
CA ILE A 514 14.51 -14.23 -4.68
C ILE A 514 15.95 -14.58 -5.02
N LYS A 515 16.80 -13.57 -5.16
CA LYS A 515 18.23 -13.76 -5.38
C LYS A 515 18.99 -13.25 -4.17
N VAL A 516 19.76 -14.13 -3.55
CA VAL A 516 20.73 -13.79 -2.51
C VAL A 516 22.09 -13.84 -3.17
N LEU A 517 22.81 -12.72 -3.13
CA LEU A 517 24.10 -12.57 -3.80
C LEU A 517 25.23 -12.57 -2.78
N ASN A 518 26.36 -13.14 -3.16
CA ASN A 518 27.57 -13.22 -2.33
C ASN A 518 27.32 -13.83 -0.93
N ALA A 519 26.53 -14.90 -0.87
CA ALA A 519 26.25 -15.62 0.35
C ALA A 519 27.41 -16.55 0.71
N LYS A 520 27.89 -16.48 1.94
CA LYS A 520 28.91 -17.38 2.48
C LYS A 520 28.24 -18.56 3.16
N LEU A 521 28.70 -19.77 2.86
CA LEU A 521 28.25 -20.96 3.58
C LEU A 521 28.83 -20.94 4.99
N ASN A 522 27.96 -20.85 6.00
CA ASN A 522 28.36 -20.83 7.41
C ASN A 522 28.45 -22.24 7.99
N SER A 523 27.47 -23.08 7.71
CA SER A 523 27.44 -24.47 8.17
C SER A 523 26.61 -25.35 7.26
N GLU A 524 26.96 -26.64 7.23
CA GLU A 524 26.21 -27.66 6.53
C GLU A 524 26.23 -28.95 7.33
N SER A 525 25.08 -29.61 7.41
CA SER A 525 24.96 -30.93 8.03
C SER A 525 24.24 -31.91 7.12
N HIS A 526 24.76 -33.14 7.06
CA HIS A 526 24.13 -34.24 6.34
C HIS A 526 23.63 -35.28 7.34
N THR A 527 22.37 -35.64 7.24
CA THR A 527 21.85 -36.80 7.97
C THR A 527 21.46 -37.89 6.99
N ASN A 528 21.96 -39.10 7.26
CA ASN A 528 21.71 -40.28 6.44
C ASN A 528 21.14 -41.37 7.34
N SER A 529 19.94 -41.83 7.01
CA SER A 529 19.33 -43.00 7.65
C SER A 529 19.46 -44.21 6.74
N ILE A 530 19.80 -45.37 7.30
CA ILE A 530 19.92 -46.61 6.51
C ILE A 530 18.52 -46.99 6.01
N GLY A 531 18.32 -46.95 4.68
CA GLY A 531 17.03 -47.24 4.05
C GLY A 531 16.05 -46.07 4.01
N GLY A 532 16.44 -44.88 4.48
CA GLY A 532 15.66 -43.64 4.36
C GLY A 532 16.29 -42.62 3.43
N PHE A 533 15.72 -41.41 3.39
CA PHE A 533 16.21 -40.30 2.58
C PHE A 533 17.41 -39.61 3.23
N SER A 534 18.30 -39.06 2.40
CA SER A 534 19.40 -38.19 2.84
C SER A 534 18.86 -36.77 2.99
N THR A 535 19.08 -36.14 4.15
CA THR A 535 18.75 -34.73 4.38
C THR A 535 20.02 -33.91 4.44
N ILE A 536 19.97 -32.71 3.88
CA ILE A 536 21.03 -31.71 3.98
C ILE A 536 20.40 -30.43 4.52
N ASP A 537 21.02 -29.89 5.55
CA ASP A 537 20.66 -28.59 6.11
C ASP A 537 21.85 -27.66 5.92
N ALA A 538 21.66 -26.59 5.17
CA ALA A 538 22.68 -25.60 4.84
C ALA A 538 22.27 -24.23 5.35
N SER A 539 23.19 -23.55 6.02
CA SER A 539 23.01 -22.19 6.54
C SER A 539 23.99 -21.26 5.85
N PHE A 540 23.45 -20.21 5.23
CA PHE A 540 24.20 -19.18 4.53
C PHE A 540 24.07 -17.84 5.25
N LEU A 541 25.16 -17.08 5.26
CA LEU A 541 25.21 -15.72 5.78
C LEU A 541 25.56 -14.77 4.64
N PHE A 542 24.81 -13.68 4.51
CA PHE A 542 25.04 -12.68 3.49
C PHE A 542 24.83 -11.27 4.02
N GLU A 543 25.44 -10.30 3.36
CA GLU A 543 25.38 -8.89 3.73
C GLU A 543 24.51 -8.14 2.73
N VAL A 544 23.52 -7.41 3.22
CA VAL A 544 22.69 -6.52 2.40
C VAL A 544 23.23 -5.10 2.50
N THR A 545 23.53 -4.50 1.35
CA THR A 545 24.03 -3.12 1.25
C THR A 545 23.11 -2.29 0.36
N PRO A 546 23.13 -0.96 0.48
CA PRO A 546 22.28 -0.10 -0.33
C PRO A 546 22.85 0.20 -1.73
N ASN A 547 24.03 -0.36 -2.06
CA ASN A 547 24.70 -0.09 -3.34
C ASN A 547 24.19 -1.05 -4.43
N SER A 548 23.97 -0.52 -5.64
CA SER A 548 23.54 -1.30 -6.81
C SER A 548 24.53 -2.42 -7.19
N ASP A 549 25.82 -2.22 -6.91
CA ASP A 549 26.90 -3.11 -7.34
C ASP A 549 27.04 -4.35 -6.43
N MET A 550 26.64 -4.24 -5.15
CA MET A 550 26.71 -5.33 -4.17
C MET A 550 25.44 -5.36 -3.29
N PRO A 551 24.26 -5.61 -3.88
CA PRO A 551 23.01 -5.40 -3.17
C PRO A 551 22.71 -6.46 -2.11
N GLY A 552 23.39 -7.61 -2.13
CA GLY A 552 23.21 -8.71 -1.17
C GLY A 552 21.93 -9.51 -1.33
N MET A 553 20.80 -8.84 -1.62
CA MET A 553 19.51 -9.47 -1.84
C MET A 553 18.66 -8.70 -2.86
N LYS A 554 17.96 -9.44 -3.72
CA LYS A 554 17.04 -8.93 -4.73
C LYS A 554 15.74 -9.73 -4.71
N ILE A 555 14.62 -9.03 -4.87
CA ILE A 555 13.31 -9.65 -5.10
C ILE A 555 12.86 -9.24 -6.50
N LEU A 556 12.44 -10.22 -7.30
CA LEU A 556 11.88 -10.01 -8.62
C LEU A 556 10.48 -10.60 -8.67
N SER A 557 9.50 -9.73 -8.92
CA SER A 557 8.14 -10.14 -9.28
C SER A 557 8.05 -10.30 -10.80
N HIS A 558 7.37 -11.35 -11.27
CA HIS A 558 7.13 -11.65 -12.69
C HIS A 558 5.69 -11.47 -13.12
#